data_AF-A0A6J5TH45-F1
#
_entry.id   AF-A0A6J5TH45-F1
#
_cell.length_a   1.000
_cell.length_b   1.000
_cell.length_c   1.000
_cell.angle_alpha   90.00
_cell.angle_beta   90.00
_cell.angle_gamma   90.00
#
_symmetry.space_group_name_H-M   'P 1'
#
loop_
_entity.id
_entity.type
_entity.pdbx_description
1 polymer ?
#
loop_
_entity_poly.entity_id
_entity_poly.type
_entity_poly.pdbx_seq_one_letter_code
_entity_poly.pdbx_strand_id
1 'polypeptide(L)'
;MTSWINGKKHAPSSDAAAYAEWKEDNCLVQSWLLNSMTKPVRALFEHGDTAFDIWEAARKTYTVTQNSSWLFQLRRQSILTCQNDESVKVFYEKLHAVWQKIDCMHPHEFNRILALCPVSPSLEAYVMVMEEDTRQSPILGRGSMALKVDPARQ
;
A
#
# COMPACT_ATOMS: atom_id res chain seq x y z
N MET A 1 -14.17 10.94 24.14
CA MET A 1 -13.25 9.78 24.29
C MET A 1 -12.08 9.84 23.30
N THR A 2 -12.33 10.06 22.00
CA THR A 2 -11.27 10.12 20.96
C THR A 2 -10.21 11.22 21.14
N SER A 3 -10.48 12.23 21.98
CA SER A 3 -9.51 13.27 22.33
C SER A 3 -8.38 12.81 23.24
N TRP A 4 -8.58 11.74 24.03
CA TRP A 4 -7.57 11.15 24.92
C TRP A 4 -6.51 10.36 24.15
N ILE A 5 -6.94 9.63 23.11
CA ILE A 5 -6.07 8.80 22.27
C ILE A 5 -5.36 9.59 21.15
N ASN A 6 -5.82 10.80 20.84
CA ASN A 6 -5.25 11.63 19.76
C ASN A 6 -4.31 12.74 20.30
N GLY A 7 -3.96 12.69 21.60
CA GLY A 7 -3.05 13.64 22.23
C GLY A 7 -3.61 15.06 22.40
N LYS A 8 -4.88 15.31 22.04
CA LYS A 8 -5.51 16.64 22.11
C LYS A 8 -5.78 17.11 23.55
N LYS A 9 -5.86 16.17 24.50
CA LYS A 9 -5.97 16.47 25.94
C LYS A 9 -4.60 16.37 26.60
N HIS A 10 -3.86 17.47 26.60
CA HIS A 10 -2.58 17.55 27.31
C HIS A 10 -2.78 17.57 28.83
N ALA A 11 -1.79 17.08 29.55
CA ALA A 11 -1.77 17.16 31.01
C ALA A 11 -1.78 18.64 31.43
N PRO A 12 -2.74 19.06 32.28
CA PRO A 12 -2.71 20.39 32.88
C PRO A 12 -1.54 20.48 33.87
N SER A 13 -1.18 21.70 34.29
CA SER A 13 -0.18 21.90 35.34
C SER A 13 -0.55 21.13 36.61
N SER A 14 0.43 20.56 37.31
CA SER A 14 0.23 19.78 38.55
C SER A 14 -0.49 20.57 39.65
N ASP A 15 -0.39 21.90 39.61
CA ASP A 15 -0.98 22.79 40.62
C ASP A 15 -2.43 23.20 40.28
N ALA A 16 -2.94 22.78 39.13
CA ALA A 16 -4.30 23.08 38.71
C ALA A 16 -5.30 22.13 39.39
N ALA A 17 -6.42 22.67 39.87
CA ALA A 17 -7.52 21.87 40.42
C ALA A 17 -8.05 20.81 39.44
N ALA A 18 -7.95 21.09 38.14
CA ALA A 18 -8.35 20.18 37.06
C ALA A 18 -7.40 18.99 36.85
N TYR A 19 -6.22 18.97 37.48
CA TYR A 19 -5.26 17.86 37.32
C TYR A 19 -5.76 16.55 37.92
N ALA A 20 -6.46 16.60 39.06
CA ALA A 20 -7.02 15.40 39.69
C ALA A 20 -8.06 14.74 38.77
N GLU A 21 -9.03 15.52 38.28
CA GLU A 21 -10.05 15.03 37.33
C GLU A 21 -9.41 14.52 36.03
N TRP A 22 -8.43 15.24 35.49
CA TRP A 22 -7.70 14.79 34.29
C TRP A 22 -6.99 13.46 34.52
N LYS A 23 -6.37 13.27 35.69
CA LYS A 23 -5.63 12.05 36.03
C LYS A 23 -6.57 10.86 36.17
N GLU A 24 -7.71 11.02 36.82
CA GLU A 24 -8.73 9.98 36.96
C GLU A 24 -9.25 9.53 35.59
N ASP A 25 -9.64 10.47 34.73
CA ASP A 25 -10.08 10.18 33.38
C ASP A 25 -8.98 9.49 32.55
N ASN A 26 -7.73 9.95 32.64
CA ASN A 26 -6.61 9.34 31.95
C ASN A 26 -6.39 7.88 32.40
N CYS A 27 -6.40 7.62 33.71
CA CYS A 27 -6.25 6.26 34.26
C CYS A 27 -7.40 5.33 33.85
N LEU A 28 -8.62 5.86 33.73
CA LEU A 28 -9.76 5.09 33.24
C LEU A 28 -9.56 4.66 31.77
N VAL A 29 -9.10 5.57 30.92
CA VAL A 29 -8.84 5.27 29.51
C VAL A 29 -7.65 4.31 29.36
N GLN A 30 -6.59 4.46 30.17
CA GLN A 30 -5.48 3.50 30.23
C GLN A 30 -5.99 2.09 30.57
N SER A 31 -6.87 1.99 31.57
CA SER A 31 -7.47 0.72 31.97
C SER A 31 -8.27 0.08 30.84
N TRP A 32 -9.07 0.86 30.10
CA TRP A 32 -9.80 0.35 28.93
C TRP A 32 -8.87 -0.15 27.83
N LEU A 33 -7.79 0.60 27.54
CA LEU A 33 -6.80 0.20 26.53
C LEU A 33 -6.08 -1.09 26.93
N LEU A 34 -5.54 -1.16 28.14
CA LEU A 34 -4.83 -2.35 28.63
C LEU A 34 -5.77 -3.57 28.78
N ASN A 35 -7.02 -3.34 29.18
CA ASN A 35 -8.03 -4.40 29.27
C ASN A 35 -8.49 -4.94 27.91
N SER A 36 -8.36 -4.15 26.85
CA SER A 36 -8.63 -4.61 25.47
C SER A 36 -7.52 -5.50 24.89
N MET A 37 -6.34 -5.53 25.52
CA MET A 37 -5.18 -6.30 25.06
C MET A 37 -5.13 -7.70 25.70
N THR A 38 -4.54 -8.65 25.00
CA THR A 38 -4.17 -9.95 25.58
C THR A 38 -3.04 -9.77 26.59
N LYS A 39 -2.93 -10.67 27.58
CA LYS A 39 -1.88 -10.61 28.63
C LYS A 39 -0.45 -10.37 28.10
N PRO A 40 0.05 -11.07 27.06
CA PRO A 40 1.40 -10.83 26.56
C PRO A 40 1.55 -9.46 25.88
N VAL A 41 0.52 -8.97 25.20
CA VAL A 41 0.53 -7.65 24.54
C VAL A 41 0.45 -6.53 25.57
N ARG A 42 -0.40 -6.69 26.59
CA ARG A 42 -0.54 -5.75 27.70
C ARG A 42 0.79 -5.48 28.41
N ALA A 43 1.56 -6.52 28.70
CA ALA A 43 2.85 -6.41 29.39
C ALA A 43 3.84 -5.48 28.67
N LEU A 44 3.70 -5.30 27.36
CA LEU A 44 4.54 -4.39 26.56
C LEU A 44 4.21 -2.91 26.79
N PHE A 45 2.99 -2.60 27.24
CA PHE A 45 2.49 -1.21 27.35
C PHE A 45 2.02 -0.82 28.76
N GLU A 46 2.15 -1.71 29.75
CA GLU A 46 1.68 -1.49 31.13
C GLU A 46 2.34 -0.29 31.82
N HIS A 47 3.53 0.11 31.37
CA HIS A 47 4.32 1.22 31.92
C HIS A 47 4.13 2.55 31.19
N GLY A 48 3.11 2.69 30.33
CA GLY A 48 2.88 3.96 29.62
C GLY A 48 2.35 5.05 30.56
N ASP A 49 2.97 6.24 30.52
CA ASP A 49 2.65 7.36 31.42
C ASP A 49 1.24 7.92 31.21
N THR A 50 0.77 7.98 29.96
CA THR A 50 -0.59 8.43 29.62
C THR A 50 -1.32 7.44 28.72
N ALA A 51 -2.66 7.57 28.65
CA ALA A 51 -3.47 6.81 27.70
C ALA A 51 -3.04 7.07 26.25
N PHE A 52 -2.59 8.29 25.96
CA PHE A 52 -2.03 8.64 24.66
C PHE A 52 -0.75 7.86 24.39
N ASP A 53 0.17 7.77 25.35
CA ASP A 53 1.45 7.06 25.17
C ASP A 53 1.24 5.57 24.94
N ILE A 54 0.34 4.94 25.72
CA ILE A 54 -0.04 3.53 25.52
C ILE A 54 -0.60 3.32 24.12
N TRP A 55 -1.54 4.17 23.71
CA TRP A 55 -2.14 4.09 22.38
C TRP A 55 -1.12 4.32 21.27
N GLU A 56 -0.26 5.34 21.38
CA GLU A 56 0.72 5.69 20.37
C GLU A 56 1.83 4.63 20.26
N ALA A 57 2.25 4.03 21.38
CA ALA A 57 3.20 2.92 21.39
C ALA A 57 2.59 1.66 20.76
N ALA A 58 1.35 1.30 21.13
CA ALA A 58 0.64 0.18 20.53
C ALA A 58 0.41 0.42 19.04
N ARG A 59 0.02 1.65 18.66
CA ARG A 59 -0.12 2.09 17.29
C ARG A 59 1.21 1.92 16.58
N LYS A 60 2.34 2.49 17.02
CA LYS A 60 3.63 2.33 16.31
C LYS A 60 4.09 0.87 16.19
N THR A 61 3.83 0.06 17.20
CA THR A 61 4.26 -1.36 17.23
C THR A 61 3.46 -2.22 16.25
N TYR A 62 2.15 -2.00 16.17
CA TYR A 62 1.24 -2.84 15.38
C TYR A 62 0.64 -2.16 14.15
N THR A 63 0.78 -0.84 14.02
CA THR A 63 0.63 -0.18 12.73
C THR A 63 1.85 -0.54 11.92
N VAL A 64 1.57 -1.42 10.99
CA VAL A 64 2.44 -1.87 9.91
C VAL A 64 2.81 -0.65 9.07
N THR A 65 3.72 0.17 9.59
CA THR A 65 4.09 1.44 8.96
C THR A 65 5.09 1.20 7.84
N GLN A 66 5.77 0.04 7.87
CA GLN A 66 6.56 -0.47 6.77
C GLN A 66 6.45 -1.99 6.81
N ASN A 67 5.58 -2.57 5.98
CA ASN A 67 5.76 -3.98 5.61
C ASN A 67 7.04 -4.10 4.75
N SER A 68 8.22 -3.82 5.30
CA SER A 68 9.48 -3.96 4.59
C SER A 68 9.64 -5.38 4.03
N SER A 69 9.12 -6.38 4.75
CA SER A 69 9.01 -7.77 4.32
C SER A 69 8.04 -7.97 3.15
N TRP A 70 6.81 -7.45 3.20
CA TRP A 70 5.84 -7.54 2.11
C TRP A 70 6.31 -6.77 0.87
N LEU A 71 6.91 -5.58 1.07
CA LEU A 71 7.49 -4.77 0.01
C LEU A 71 8.66 -5.51 -0.64
N PHE A 72 9.53 -6.12 0.17
CA PHE A 72 10.61 -6.97 -0.33
C PHE A 72 10.06 -8.14 -1.13
N GLN A 73 8.97 -8.79 -0.67
CA GLN A 73 8.31 -9.86 -1.39
C GLN A 73 7.72 -9.38 -2.73
N LEU A 74 7.05 -8.24 -2.77
CA LEU A 74 6.51 -7.65 -4.01
C LEU A 74 7.64 -7.26 -4.98
N ARG A 75 8.72 -6.64 -4.50
CA ARG A 75 9.91 -6.31 -5.31
C ARG A 75 10.58 -7.57 -5.86
N ARG A 76 10.69 -8.62 -5.03
CA ARG A 76 11.18 -9.92 -5.48
C ARG A 76 10.26 -10.53 -6.52
N GLN A 77 8.94 -10.41 -6.34
CA GLN A 77 7.95 -10.90 -7.30
C GLN A 77 8.07 -10.16 -8.64
N SER A 78 8.26 -8.84 -8.67
CA SER A 78 8.44 -8.10 -9.93
C SER A 78 9.69 -8.53 -10.68
N ILE A 79 10.81 -8.77 -9.98
CA ILE A 79 12.07 -9.23 -10.59
C ILE A 79 11.95 -10.65 -11.14
N LEU A 80 11.21 -11.53 -10.44
CA LEU A 80 11.03 -12.93 -10.82
C LEU A 80 9.88 -13.15 -11.82
N THR A 81 9.10 -12.11 -12.13
CA THR A 81 8.03 -12.21 -13.13
C THR A 81 8.69 -12.27 -14.50
N CYS A 82 8.54 -13.41 -15.17
CA CYS A 82 9.02 -13.66 -16.53
C CYS A 82 7.82 -13.94 -17.43
N GLN A 83 7.95 -13.65 -18.73
CA GLN A 83 6.89 -13.87 -19.70
C GLN A 83 6.49 -15.34 -19.82
N ASN A 84 7.45 -16.26 -19.73
CA ASN A 84 7.25 -17.69 -20.01
C ASN A 84 6.56 -17.90 -21.38
N ASP A 85 6.00 -19.08 -21.65
CA ASP A 85 5.19 -19.35 -22.86
C ASP A 85 3.84 -18.57 -22.88
N GLU A 86 3.68 -17.51 -22.08
CA GLU A 86 2.48 -16.67 -22.04
C GLU A 86 2.59 -15.49 -23.01
N SER A 87 1.44 -14.92 -23.37
CA SER A 87 1.42 -13.73 -24.22
C SER A 87 1.98 -12.51 -23.49
N VAL A 88 2.61 -11.61 -24.24
CA VAL A 88 3.18 -10.34 -23.72
C VAL A 88 2.13 -9.55 -22.93
N LYS A 89 0.86 -9.59 -23.37
CA LYS A 89 -0.27 -8.96 -22.68
C LYS A 89 -0.47 -9.51 -21.27
N VAL A 90 -0.52 -10.84 -21.12
CA VAL A 90 -0.74 -11.50 -19.82
C VAL A 90 0.45 -11.27 -18.88
N PHE A 91 1.66 -11.27 -19.42
CA PHE A 91 2.87 -10.92 -18.67
C PHE A 91 2.81 -9.48 -18.12
N TYR A 92 2.46 -8.52 -18.99
CA TYR A 92 2.37 -7.11 -18.60
C TYR A 92 1.29 -6.87 -17.54
N GLU A 93 0.12 -7.49 -17.68
CA GLU A 93 -0.96 -7.39 -16.68
C GLU A 93 -0.52 -7.88 -15.30
N LYS A 94 0.24 -8.99 -15.24
CA LYS A 94 0.79 -9.53 -13.98
C LYS A 94 1.81 -8.57 -13.36
N LEU A 95 2.73 -8.04 -14.16
CA LEU A 95 3.76 -7.12 -13.69
C LEU A 95 3.15 -5.80 -13.21
N HIS A 96 2.19 -5.25 -13.97
CA HIS A 96 1.46 -4.04 -13.63
C HIS A 96 0.68 -4.20 -12.31
N ALA A 97 0.06 -5.36 -12.08
CA ALA A 97 -0.64 -5.63 -10.82
C ALA A 97 0.30 -5.66 -9.59
N VAL A 98 1.56 -6.10 -9.77
CA VAL A 98 2.57 -6.06 -8.70
C VAL A 98 3.04 -4.64 -8.44
N TRP A 99 3.26 -3.84 -9.47
CA TRP A 99 3.63 -2.42 -9.33
C TRP A 99 2.56 -1.60 -8.62
N GLN A 100 1.29 -1.75 -9.00
CA GLN A 100 0.18 -1.08 -8.30
C GLN A 100 0.15 -1.39 -6.80
N LYS A 101 0.44 -2.63 -6.40
CA LYS A 101 0.53 -3.01 -4.98
C LYS A 101 1.72 -2.37 -4.27
N ILE A 102 2.84 -2.16 -4.96
CA ILE A 102 4.00 -1.44 -4.44
C ILE A 102 3.66 0.03 -4.26
N ASP A 103 2.95 0.63 -5.23
CA ASP A 103 2.55 2.03 -5.22
C ASP A 103 1.58 2.34 -4.08
N CYS A 104 0.62 1.45 -3.81
CA CYS A 104 -0.29 1.59 -2.66
C CYS A 104 0.44 1.58 -1.30
N MET A 105 1.61 0.95 -1.21
CA MET A 105 2.39 0.87 0.03
C MET A 105 3.34 2.04 0.24
N HIS A 106 3.62 2.82 -0.81
CA HIS A 106 4.43 4.04 -0.74
C HIS A 106 3.74 5.21 -1.46
N PRO A 107 2.65 5.78 -0.90
CA PRO A 107 2.00 6.93 -1.52
C PRO A 107 2.90 8.17 -1.65
N HIS A 108 4.03 8.22 -0.93
CA HIS A 108 4.91 9.39 -0.85
C HIS A 108 6.37 9.17 -1.30
N GLU A 109 6.77 7.98 -1.77
CA GLU A 109 8.14 7.73 -2.25
C GLU A 109 8.16 7.34 -3.74
N PHE A 110 7.65 8.24 -4.59
CA PHE A 110 7.51 8.00 -6.03
C PHE A 110 8.84 7.88 -6.80
N ASN A 111 10.01 8.15 -6.20
CA ASN A 111 11.17 8.60 -7.00
C ASN A 111 12.51 7.88 -6.81
N ARG A 112 12.54 6.55 -6.62
CA ARG A 112 13.86 5.86 -6.65
C ARG A 112 13.97 4.62 -7.52
N ILE A 113 12.88 3.94 -7.87
CA ILE A 113 12.96 2.72 -8.69
C ILE A 113 12.58 2.99 -10.16
N LEU A 114 11.78 4.03 -10.43
CA LEU A 114 11.45 4.48 -11.80
C LEU A 114 12.62 5.21 -12.51
N ALA A 115 13.74 5.46 -11.81
CA ALA A 115 14.89 6.18 -12.36
C ALA A 115 15.83 5.33 -13.24
N LEU A 116 15.61 4.01 -13.34
CA LEU A 116 16.47 3.14 -14.16
C LEU A 116 15.95 2.89 -15.58
N CYS A 117 14.70 3.24 -15.87
CA CYS A 117 14.18 3.37 -17.22
C CYS A 117 12.91 4.22 -17.13
N PRO A 118 12.80 5.36 -17.84
CA PRO A 118 11.50 5.99 -18.00
C PRO A 118 10.64 5.02 -18.82
N VAL A 119 9.84 4.20 -18.13
CA VAL A 119 8.76 3.49 -18.80
C VAL A 119 7.74 4.58 -19.12
N SER A 120 7.63 4.89 -20.42
CA SER A 120 6.67 5.86 -20.94
C SER A 120 5.28 5.61 -20.35
N PRO A 121 4.47 6.66 -20.13
CA PRO A 121 3.11 6.53 -19.62
C PRO A 121 2.36 5.40 -20.34
N SER A 122 1.56 4.63 -19.61
CA SER A 122 0.90 3.39 -20.04
C SER A 122 0.19 3.44 -21.40
N LEU A 123 -0.24 4.62 -21.87
CA LEU A 123 -0.79 4.81 -23.22
C LEU A 123 0.25 4.67 -24.34
N GLU A 124 1.48 5.17 -24.15
CA GLU A 124 2.52 5.06 -25.18
C GLU A 124 3.09 3.65 -25.28
N ALA A 125 3.18 2.94 -24.14
CA ALA A 125 3.55 1.53 -24.15
C ALA A 125 2.51 0.68 -24.91
N TYR A 126 1.22 1.01 -24.79
CA TYR A 126 0.16 0.36 -25.57
C TYR A 126 0.32 0.63 -27.08
N VAL A 127 0.63 1.86 -27.47
CA VAL A 127 0.88 2.22 -28.88
C VAL A 127 2.08 1.45 -29.43
N MET A 128 3.20 1.39 -28.70
CA MET A 128 4.38 0.62 -29.12
C MET A 128 4.10 -0.88 -29.25
N VAL A 129 3.26 -1.45 -28.38
CA VAL A 129 2.84 -2.86 -28.48
C VAL A 129 1.96 -3.10 -29.70
N MET A 130 1.03 -2.19 -30.01
CA MET A 130 0.17 -2.31 -31.20
C MET A 130 0.97 -2.16 -32.50
N GLU A 131 1.98 -1.29 -32.50
CA GLU A 131 2.88 -1.09 -33.65
C GLU A 131 3.78 -2.32 -33.88
N GLU A 132 4.32 -2.92 -32.82
CA GLU A 132 5.13 -4.14 -32.92
C GLU A 132 4.30 -5.35 -33.36
N ASP A 133 3.06 -5.48 -32.89
CA ASP A 133 2.12 -6.54 -33.33
C ASP A 133 1.77 -6.39 -34.82
N THR A 134 1.59 -5.15 -35.28
CA THR A 134 1.40 -4.82 -36.72
C THR A 134 2.65 -5.16 -37.54
N ARG A 135 3.85 -4.95 -36.98
CA ARG A 135 5.13 -5.24 -37.64
C ARG A 135 5.45 -6.73 -37.73
N GLN A 136 5.02 -7.53 -36.76
CA GLN A 136 5.23 -8.99 -36.72
C GLN A 136 4.17 -9.79 -37.50
N SER A 137 3.04 -9.15 -37.81
CA SER A 137 1.92 -9.75 -38.57
C SER A 137 2.30 -10.41 -39.91
N PRO A 138 3.28 -9.94 -40.71
CA PRO A 138 3.68 -10.62 -41.96
C PRO A 138 4.59 -11.83 -41.75
N ILE A 139 5.27 -11.94 -40.60
CA ILE A 139 6.36 -12.92 -40.37
C ILE A 139 5.81 -14.25 -39.83
N LEU A 140 4.74 -14.21 -39.05
CA LEU A 140 4.00 -15.39 -38.61
C LEU A 140 2.78 -15.53 -39.50
N GLY A 141 2.90 -16.26 -40.62
CA GLY A 141 1.86 -16.49 -41.62
C GLY A 141 0.50 -16.93 -41.04
N ARG A 142 -0.23 -15.97 -40.49
CA ARG A 142 -1.56 -16.11 -39.92
C ARG A 142 -2.43 -15.24 -40.81
N GLY A 143 -3.22 -15.93 -41.63
CA GLY A 143 -4.03 -15.35 -42.69
C GLY A 143 -4.76 -14.10 -42.22
N SER A 144 -4.63 -13.05 -43.03
CA SER A 144 -5.44 -11.85 -43.00
C SER A 144 -6.92 -12.25 -42.92
N MET A 145 -7.53 -12.17 -41.73
CA MET A 145 -8.98 -12.00 -41.63
C MET A 145 -9.27 -10.54 -41.92
N ALA A 146 -9.13 -10.19 -43.20
CA ALA A 146 -9.75 -9.01 -43.74
C ALA A 146 -11.24 -9.10 -43.42
N LEU A 147 -11.72 -8.20 -42.58
CA LEU A 147 -13.13 -7.86 -42.52
C LEU A 147 -13.52 -7.34 -43.90
N LYS A 148 -14.02 -8.24 -44.76
CA LYS A 148 -14.81 -7.86 -45.92
C LYS A 148 -16.10 -7.27 -45.38
N VAL A 149 -16.10 -5.95 -45.20
CA VAL A 149 -17.33 -5.17 -45.24
C VAL A 149 -17.87 -5.33 -46.66
N ASP A 150 -18.98 -6.05 -46.79
CA ASP A 150 -19.68 -6.25 -48.05
C ASP A 150 -20.56 -5.02 -48.32
N PRO A 151 -20.28 -4.18 -49.33
CA PRO A 151 -21.05 -2.98 -49.62
C PRO A 151 -22.16 -3.33 -50.60
N ALA A 152 -23.03 -4.28 -50.26
CA ALA A 152 -24.20 -4.59 -51.08
C ALA A 152 -25.29 -5.30 -50.27
N ARG A 153 -25.93 -4.57 -49.36
CA ARG A 153 -27.39 -4.66 -49.21
C ARG A 153 -27.92 -3.41 -48.49
N GLN A 154 -28.64 -2.66 -49.30
CA GLN A 154 -29.66 -1.70 -48.95
C GLN A 154 -30.74 -2.34 -48.07
#